data_AF-A0A1B6QAY6-F1
#
_entry.id   AF-A0A1B6QAY6-F1
#
_cell.length_a   1.000
_cell.length_b   1.000
_cell.length_c   1.000
_cell.angle_alpha   90.00
_cell.angle_beta   90.00
_cell.angle_gamma   90.00
#
_symmetry.space_group_name_H-M   'P 1'
#
loop_
_entity.id
_entity.type
_entity.pdbx_description
1 polymer ?
#
loop_
_entity_poly.entity_id
_entity_poly.type
_entity_poly.pdbx_seq_one_letter_code
_entity_poly.pdbx_strand_id
1 'polypeptide(L)' 'MILVSIMAELLEAYTAAVARAVERLLSAAAPRRVLPRRVRFLVLRSLPFAPPAPPHAVDVAVVTR' A
#
# COMPACT_ATOMS: atom_id res chain seq x y z
N MET A 1 20.50 27.63 1.13
CA MET A 1 19.16 27.18 1.58
C MET A 1 18.05 27.37 0.55
N ILE A 2 18.20 28.21 -0.48
CA ILE A 2 17.15 28.45 -1.48
C ILE A 2 16.85 27.25 -2.40
N LEU A 3 17.87 26.46 -2.74
CA LEU A 3 17.72 25.25 -3.58
C LEU A 3 16.75 24.23 -2.96
N VAL A 4 16.78 24.09 -1.63
CA VAL A 4 15.90 23.16 -0.90
C VAL A 4 14.44 23.62 -1.00
N SER A 5 14.18 24.93 -0.90
CA SER A 5 12.84 25.49 -1.07
C SER A 5 12.29 25.23 -2.48
N ILE A 6 13.12 25.42 -3.49
CA ILE A 6 12.75 25.16 -4.90
C ILE A 6 12.46 23.67 -5.11
N MET A 7 13.29 22.79 -4.55
CA MET A 7 13.05 21.34 -4.62
C MET A 7 11.78 20.92 -3.87
N ALA A 8 11.51 21.50 -2.71
CA ALA A 8 10.30 21.21 -1.94
C ALA A 8 9.03 21.63 -2.71
N GLU A 9 9.02 22.84 -3.27
CA GLU A 9 7.90 23.34 -4.08
C GLU A 9 7.66 22.50 -5.33
N LEU A 10 8.75 22.10 -6.02
CA LEU A 10 8.66 21.21 -7.17
C LEU A 10 8.16 19.81 -6.80
N LEU A 11 8.64 19.26 -5.67
CA LEU A 11 8.20 17.98 -5.13
C LEU A 11 6.73 18.01 -4.73
N GLU A 12 6.26 19.09 -4.13
CA GLU A 12 4.86 19.27 -3.76
C GLU A 12 3.96 19.29 -5.02
N ALA A 13 4.32 20.08 -6.03
CA ALA A 13 3.61 20.11 -7.30
C ALA A 13 3.61 18.75 -8.01
N TYR A 14 4.76 18.06 -8.01
CA TYR A 14 4.91 16.73 -8.59
C TYR A 14 4.08 15.68 -7.86
N THR A 15 4.16 15.64 -6.53
CA THR A 15 3.40 14.67 -5.71
C THR A 15 1.91 14.90 -5.80
N ALA A 16 1.43 16.14 -5.89
CA ALA A 16 0.02 16.44 -6.16
C ALA A 16 -0.43 15.94 -7.53
N ALA A 17 0.39 16.08 -8.57
CA ALA A 17 0.11 15.54 -9.89
C ALA A 17 0.09 14.00 -9.90
N VAL A 18 1.08 13.38 -9.25
CA VAL A 18 1.17 11.92 -9.09
C VAL A 18 -0.02 11.39 -8.30
N ALA A 19 -0.41 12.03 -7.20
CA ALA A 19 -1.56 11.62 -6.38
C ALA A 19 -2.84 11.60 -7.21
N ARG A 20 -3.10 12.65 -8.00
CA ARG A 20 -4.26 12.71 -8.90
C ARG A 20 -4.20 11.67 -10.02
N ALA A 21 -3.01 11.42 -10.58
CA ALA A 21 -2.83 10.38 -11.59
C ALA A 21 -3.10 8.98 -11.01
N VAL A 22 -2.59 8.71 -9.82
CA VAL A 22 -2.84 7.48 -9.07
C VAL A 22 -4.32 7.36 -8.71
N GLU A 23 -4.97 8.42 -8.24
CA GLU A 23 -6.40 8.44 -7.93
C GLU A 23 -7.26 8.16 -9.16
N ARG A 24 -6.91 8.72 -10.32
CA ARG A 24 -7.59 8.43 -11.59
C ARG A 24 -7.37 6.99 -12.03
N LEU A 25 -6.14 6.47 -11.90
CA LEU A 25 -5.82 5.08 -12.21
C LEU A 25 -6.56 4.11 -11.28
N LEU A 26 -6.59 4.43 -9.99
CA LEU A 26 -7.33 3.69 -8.97
C LEU A 26 -8.83 3.76 -9.24
N SER A 27 -9.39 4.92 -9.57
CA SER A 27 -10.81 5.11 -9.88
C SER A 27 -11.21 4.38 -11.17
N ALA A 28 -10.36 4.40 -12.19
CA ALA A 28 -10.57 3.66 -13.43
C ALA A 28 -10.45 2.14 -13.21
N ALA A 29 -9.57 1.70 -12.30
CA ALA A 29 -9.45 0.30 -11.89
C ALA A 29 -10.40 -0.09 -10.74
N ALA A 30 -11.12 0.86 -10.15
CA ALA A 30 -11.85 0.72 -8.87
C ALA A 30 -12.98 -0.29 -8.90
N PRO A 31 -13.73 -0.53 -10.00
CA PRO A 31 -14.73 -1.59 -9.98
C PRO A 31 -14.09 -2.98 -9.74
N ARG A 32 -12.78 -3.15 -10.00
CA ARG A 32 -12.09 -4.45 -9.99
C ARG A 32 -10.97 -4.58 -8.95
N ARG A 33 -10.45 -3.46 -8.43
CA ARG A 33 -9.27 -3.41 -7.54
C ARG A 33 -9.38 -2.39 -6.40
N VAL A 34 -10.56 -2.14 -5.83
CA VAL A 34 -10.58 -1.65 -4.43
C VAL A 34 -9.76 -2.67 -3.64
N LEU A 35 -8.60 -2.24 -3.13
CA LEU A 35 -7.56 -3.06 -2.51
C LEU A 35 -8.22 -4.25 -1.81
N PRO A 36 -8.13 -5.49 -2.35
CA PRO A 36 -8.78 -6.62 -1.73
C PRO A 36 -8.31 -6.60 -0.29
N ARG A 37 -9.21 -6.76 0.70
CA ARG A 37 -8.84 -6.74 2.12
C ARG A 37 -7.55 -7.55 2.39
N ARG A 38 -7.30 -8.58 1.57
CA ARG A 38 -6.06 -9.37 1.47
C ARG A 38 -4.78 -8.56 1.24
N VAL A 39 -4.71 -7.59 0.33
CA VAL A 39 -3.51 -6.77 0.08
C VAL A 39 -3.29 -5.81 1.24
N ARG A 40 -4.35 -5.16 1.73
CA ARG A 40 -4.26 -4.30 2.93
C ARG A 40 -3.78 -5.10 4.14
N PHE A 41 -4.29 -6.32 4.30
CA PHE A 41 -3.85 -7.25 5.33
C PHE A 41 -2.41 -7.72 5.11
N LEU A 42 -1.98 -7.97 3.87
CA LEU A 42 -0.62 -8.37 3.55
C LEU A 42 0.40 -7.27 3.89
N VAL A 43 0.08 -6.02 3.53
CA VAL A 43 0.90 -4.85 3.84
C VAL A 43 0.98 -4.64 5.36
N LEU A 44 -0.17 -4.71 6.05
CA LEU A 44 -0.21 -4.59 7.51
C LEU A 44 0.54 -5.74 8.21
N ARG A 45 0.45 -6.98 7.72
CA ARG A 45 1.22 -8.14 8.21
C ARG A 45 2.72 -8.01 7.96
N SER A 46 3.11 -7.39 6.85
CA SER A 46 4.52 -7.21 6.49
C SER A 46 5.21 -6.07 7.23
N LEU A 47 4.45 -5.26 7.98
CA LEU A 47 5.04 -4.26 8.86
C LEU A 47 5.77 -4.98 10.00
N PRO A 48 7.02 -4.61 10.31
CA PRO A 48 7.81 -5.23 11.40
C PRO A 48 7.23 -5.01 12.80
N PHE A 49 6.12 -4.26 12.90
CA PHE A 49 5.36 -4.01 14.12
C PHE A 49 4.06 -4.82 14.22
N ALA A 50 3.76 -5.68 13.24
CA ALA A 50 2.59 -6.54 13.31
C ALA A 50 2.84 -7.69 14.29
N PRO A 51 1.87 -8.01 15.18
CA PRO A 51 1.95 -9.21 16.01
C PRO A 51 2.15 -10.44 15.12
N PRO A 52 3.05 -11.38 15.48
CA PRO A 52 3.18 -12.63 14.75
C PRO A 52 1.82 -13.32 14.69
N ALA A 53 1.46 -13.82 13.50
CA ALA A 53 0.22 -14.58 13.33
C ALA A 53 0.21 -15.75 14.34
N PRO A 54 -0.95 -16.04 14.97
CA PRO A 54 -1.02 -17.10 15.96
C PRO A 54 -0.53 -18.44 15.36
N PRO A 55 0.22 -19.25 16.12
CA PRO A 55 0.88 -20.47 15.63
C PRO A 55 -0.03 -21.53 14.97
N HIS A 56 -1.36 -21.40 15.07
CA HIS A 56 -2.31 -22.42 14.64
C HIS A 56 -2.88 -22.23 13.22
N ALA A 57 -2.46 -21.19 12.49
CA ALA A 57 -2.93 -20.98 11.11
C ALA A 57 -2.05 -21.69 10.03
N VAL A 58 -0.91 -22.25 10.40
CA VAL A 58 0.04 -22.88 9.45
C VAL A 58 -0.17 -24.40 9.34
N ASP A 59 -0.65 -25.06 10.39
CA ASP A 59 -0.85 -26.52 10.39
C ASP A 59 -2.08 -27.00 9.59
N VAL A 60 -3.09 -26.14 9.40
CA VAL A 60 -4.31 -26.55 8.66
C VAL A 60 -4.05 -26.62 7.14
N ALA A 61 -3.04 -25.90 6.63
CA ALA A 61 -2.75 -25.85 5.19
C ALA A 61 -1.79 -26.94 4.70
N VAL A 62 -1.07 -27.62 5.60
CA VAL A 62 -0.09 -28.67 5.23
C VAL A 62 -0.66 -30.08 5.42
N VAL A 63 -1.66 -30.26 6.29
CA VAL A 63 -2.23 -31.59 6.59
C VAL A 63 -3.36 -32.01 5.63
N THR A 64 -3.80 -31.14 4.72
CA THR A 64 -4.78 -31.49 3.66
C THR A 64 -4.15 -31.59 2.27
N ARG A 65 -3.00 -32.26 2.17
CA ARG A 65 -2.49 -32.73 0.87
C ARG A 65 -1.79 -34.08 0.97
#